data_AF-A0A3D0WCJ7-F1
#
_entry.id   AF-A0A3D0WCJ7-F1
#
_cell.length_a   1.000
_cell.length_b   1.000
_cell.length_c   1.000
_cell.angle_alpha   90.00
_cell.angle_beta   90.00
_cell.angle_gamma   90.00
#
_symmetry.space_group_name_H-M   'P 1'
#
loop_
_entity.id
_entity.type
_entity.pdbx_description
1 polymer ?
#
loop_
_entity_poly.entity_id
_entity_poly.type
_entity_poly.pdbx_seq_one_letter_code
_entity_poly.pdbx_strand_id
1 'polypeptide(L)'
;MAVTYPQHRFVGSHHGFPTEAESRALVETINAAEAELVFVGMGNPYQEQWIARHGDAIDAATICVGAYLDRVAGHVSRGPDWLVRWRLEWVGRIVQEPRRMIRRYGGGGIIFLGTLLRQKLSGYRI
;
A
#
# COMPACT_ATOMS: atom_id res chain seq x y z
N MET A 1 -0.37 -17.21 6.82
CA MET A 1 0.68 -16.45 7.54
C MET A 1 1.09 -17.11 8.84
N ALA A 2 0.17 -17.39 9.78
CA ALA A 2 0.51 -18.05 11.06
C ALA A 2 1.29 -19.37 10.92
N VAL A 3 0.90 -20.25 9.98
CA VAL A 3 1.62 -21.51 9.70
C VAL A 3 3.02 -21.27 9.12
N THR A 4 3.17 -20.27 8.26
CA THR A 4 4.42 -19.96 7.56
C THR A 4 5.43 -19.23 8.44
N TYR A 5 4.95 -18.43 9.39
CA TYR A 5 5.75 -17.59 10.27
C TYR A 5 5.39 -17.86 11.74
N PRO A 6 5.70 -19.06 12.26
CA PRO A 6 5.30 -19.48 13.60
C PRO A 6 5.97 -18.67 14.72
N GLN A 7 7.07 -17.96 14.42
CA GLN A 7 7.75 -17.08 15.37
C GLN A 7 6.97 -15.78 15.68
N HIS A 8 5.89 -15.50 14.95
CA HIS A 8 5.06 -14.30 15.14
C HIS A 8 3.66 -14.67 15.65
N ARG A 9 3.15 -13.89 16.60
CA ARG A 9 1.78 -14.01 17.09
C ARG A 9 0.85 -13.13 16.27
N PHE A 10 -0.18 -13.74 15.67
CA PHE A 10 -1.23 -13.02 14.95
C PHE A 10 -2.41 -12.81 15.89
N VAL A 11 -2.58 -11.58 16.38
CA VAL A 11 -3.55 -11.25 17.46
C VAL A 11 -4.92 -10.81 16.95
N GLY A 12 -5.08 -10.57 15.65
CA GLY A 12 -6.36 -10.18 15.07
C GLY A 12 -6.33 -9.97 13.56
N SER A 13 -7.52 -9.83 12.96
CA SER A 13 -7.73 -9.48 11.56
C SER A 13 -9.08 -8.82 11.37
N HIS A 14 -9.17 -7.86 10.44
CA HIS A 14 -10.41 -7.15 10.11
C HIS A 14 -10.49 -6.85 8.62
N HIS A 15 -11.69 -6.67 8.07
CA HIS A 15 -11.86 -6.23 6.68
C HIS A 15 -11.45 -4.75 6.50
N GLY A 16 -11.01 -4.38 5.29
CA GLY A 16 -10.40 -3.07 5.01
C GLY A 16 -11.35 -1.90 4.75
N PHE A 17 -12.65 -2.05 5.00
CA PHE A 17 -13.66 -1.02 4.69
C PHE A 17 -14.64 -0.77 5.85
N PRO A 18 -14.13 -0.41 7.05
CA PRO A 18 -15.00 -0.01 8.15
C PRO A 18 -15.67 1.35 7.88
N THR A 19 -16.88 1.51 8.41
CA THR A 19 -17.50 2.83 8.63
C THR A 19 -16.70 3.64 9.67
N GLU A 20 -17.02 4.91 9.84
CA GLU A 20 -16.36 5.75 10.86
C GLU A 20 -16.61 5.22 12.29
N ALA A 21 -17.83 4.76 12.58
CA ALA A 21 -18.16 4.19 13.89
C ALA A 21 -17.39 2.88 14.12
N GLU A 22 -17.35 2.01 13.12
CA GLU A 22 -16.55 0.76 13.16
C GLU A 22 -15.06 1.04 13.26
N SER A 23 -14.55 2.13 12.66
CA SER A 23 -13.14 2.49 12.73
C SER A 23 -12.71 2.81 14.16
N ARG A 24 -13.54 3.49 14.96
CA ARG A 24 -13.25 3.76 16.37
C ARG A 24 -13.24 2.48 17.21
N ALA A 25 -14.25 1.63 17.03
CA ALA A 25 -14.29 0.32 17.69
C ALA A 25 -13.11 -0.58 17.27
N LEU A 26 -12.65 -0.46 16.02
CA LEU A 26 -11.49 -1.18 15.52
C LEU A 26 -10.20 -0.72 16.20
N VAL A 27 -10.02 0.59 16.44
CA VAL A 27 -8.87 1.10 17.21
C VAL A 27 -8.86 0.50 18.62
N GLU A 28 -10.00 0.51 19.32
CA GLU A 28 -10.11 -0.11 20.65
C GLU A 28 -9.78 -1.60 20.62
N THR A 29 -10.26 -2.30 19.59
CA THR A 29 -9.97 -3.73 19.39
C THR A 29 -8.49 -3.99 19.15
N ILE A 30 -7.82 -3.14 18.37
CA ILE A 30 -6.38 -3.24 18.10
C ILE A 30 -5.58 -3.06 19.40
N ASN A 31 -5.90 -2.04 20.18
CA ASN A 31 -5.17 -1.76 21.43
C ASN A 31 -5.43 -2.85 22.48
N ALA A 32 -6.67 -3.32 22.60
CA ALA A 32 -7.03 -4.42 23.51
C ALA A 32 -6.36 -5.75 23.13
N ALA A 33 -6.03 -5.95 21.85
CA ALA A 33 -5.31 -7.12 21.37
C ALA A 33 -3.79 -7.04 21.63
N GLU A 34 -3.29 -5.94 22.21
CA GLU A 34 -1.87 -5.68 22.46
C GLU A 34 -1.02 -5.91 21.20
N ALA A 35 -1.50 -5.40 20.06
CA ALA A 35 -0.76 -5.48 18.81
C ALA A 35 0.48 -4.58 18.86
N GLU A 36 1.63 -5.09 18.44
CA GLU A 36 2.85 -4.27 18.29
C GLU A 36 2.97 -3.66 16.88
N LEU A 37 2.36 -4.32 15.90
CA LEU A 37 2.41 -3.97 14.48
C LEU A 37 1.07 -4.24 13.79
N VAL A 38 0.57 -3.25 13.06
CA VAL A 38 -0.68 -3.30 12.30
C VAL A 38 -0.40 -3.10 10.81
N PHE A 39 -0.76 -4.08 9.99
CA PHE A 39 -0.72 -3.97 8.54
C PHE A 39 -2.04 -3.42 8.00
N VAL A 40 -2.00 -2.25 7.36
CA VAL A 40 -3.17 -1.60 6.78
C VAL A 40 -3.17 -1.84 5.27
N GLY A 41 -4.06 -2.72 4.81
CA GLY A 41 -4.19 -3.15 3.42
C GLY A 41 -5.38 -2.56 2.67
N MET A 42 -5.87 -1.37 3.03
CA MET A 42 -7.10 -0.77 2.48
C MET A 42 -6.91 -0.19 1.07
N GLY A 43 -5.66 -0.09 0.60
CA GLY A 43 -5.32 0.50 -0.68
C GLY A 43 -5.31 2.04 -0.67
N ASN A 44 -4.62 2.62 -1.64
CA ASN A 44 -4.47 4.06 -1.77
C ASN A 44 -5.72 4.69 -2.43
N PRO A 45 -6.23 5.84 -1.94
CA PRO A 45 -5.69 6.68 -0.86
C PRO A 45 -6.28 6.38 0.54
N TYR A 46 -7.14 5.37 0.66
CA TYR A 46 -7.93 5.11 1.87
C TYR A 46 -7.08 4.73 3.07
N GLN A 47 -6.07 3.87 2.89
CA GLN A 47 -5.19 3.44 3.98
C GLN A 47 -4.44 4.64 4.60
N GLU A 48 -3.95 5.58 3.78
CA GLU A 48 -3.22 6.75 4.27
C GLU A 48 -4.16 7.70 5.01
N GLN A 49 -5.38 7.89 4.49
CA GLN A 49 -6.39 8.73 5.16
C GLN A 49 -6.87 8.12 6.48
N TRP A 50 -7.03 6.80 6.53
CA TRP A 50 -7.46 6.11 7.75
C TRP A 50 -6.39 6.21 8.84
N ILE A 51 -5.12 5.94 8.50
CA ILE A 51 -4.00 6.13 9.43
C ILE A 51 -3.88 7.60 9.84
N ALA A 52 -4.04 8.55 8.93
CA ALA A 52 -3.99 9.97 9.28
C ALA A 52 -5.10 10.41 10.26
N ARG A 53 -6.23 9.69 10.31
CA ARG A 53 -7.35 9.99 11.23
C ARG A 53 -7.29 9.24 12.55
N HIS A 54 -6.79 8.01 12.53
CA HIS A 54 -6.89 7.08 13.67
C HIS A 54 -5.55 6.57 14.18
N GLY A 55 -4.46 6.76 13.42
CA GLY A 55 -3.14 6.22 13.74
C GLY A 55 -2.58 6.71 15.07
N ASP A 56 -2.83 7.97 15.43
CA ASP A 56 -2.38 8.55 16.71
C ASP A 56 -3.07 7.91 17.94
N ALA A 57 -4.20 7.23 17.75
CA ALA A 57 -4.93 6.55 18.82
C ALA A 57 -4.60 5.05 18.92
N ILE A 58 -3.72 4.54 18.05
CA ILE A 58 -3.32 3.13 18.02
C ILE A 58 -2.01 2.98 18.78
N ASP A 59 -1.98 2.09 19.77
CA ASP A 59 -0.82 1.81 20.62
C ASP A 59 0.19 0.84 19.93
N ALA A 60 0.31 0.93 18.60
CA ALA A 60 1.06 0.01 17.76
C ALA A 60 1.67 0.73 16.54
N ALA A 61 2.75 0.19 15.99
CA ALA A 61 3.27 0.68 14.71
C ALA A 61 2.31 0.34 13.56
N THR A 62 1.93 1.32 12.74
CA THR A 62 1.06 1.09 11.57
C THR A 62 1.85 1.16 10.27
N ILE A 63 1.65 0.19 9.37
CA ILE A 63 2.30 0.16 8.05
C ILE A 63 1.26 0.00 6.94
N CYS A 64 1.23 0.94 5.99
CA CYS A 64 0.48 0.82 4.75
C CYS A 64 1.11 -0.23 3.83
N VAL A 65 0.38 -1.30 3.51
CA VAL A 65 0.89 -2.39 2.66
C VAL A 65 0.13 -2.53 1.34
N GLY A 66 -0.97 -1.80 1.15
CA GLY A 66 -1.81 -1.92 -0.04
C GLY A 66 -2.22 -3.37 -0.30
N ALA A 67 -2.12 -3.80 -1.56
CA ALA A 67 -2.49 -5.15 -2.00
C ALA A 67 -1.48 -6.26 -1.62
N TYR A 68 -0.57 -6.02 -0.66
CA TYR A 68 0.38 -7.04 -0.20
C TYR A 68 -0.35 -8.24 0.42
N LEU A 69 -1.39 -8.01 1.22
CA LEU A 69 -2.14 -9.08 1.87
C LEU A 69 -2.86 -9.96 0.85
N ASP A 70 -3.49 -9.38 -0.17
CA ASP A 70 -4.10 -10.12 -1.28
C ASP A 70 -3.08 -11.01 -2.02
N ARG A 71 -1.85 -10.51 -2.13
CA ARG A 71 -0.78 -11.25 -2.78
C ARG A 71 -0.26 -12.41 -1.92
N VAL A 72 -0.13 -12.21 -0.60
CA VAL A 72 0.24 -13.29 0.33
C VAL A 72 -0.87 -14.34 0.41
N ALA A 73 -2.14 -13.92 0.29
CA ALA A 73 -3.28 -14.82 0.19
C ALA A 73 -3.38 -15.56 -1.17
N GLY A 74 -2.55 -15.20 -2.15
CA GLY A 74 -2.58 -15.80 -3.49
C GLY A 74 -3.71 -15.30 -4.40
N HIS A 75 -4.47 -14.28 -3.98
CA HIS A 75 -5.56 -13.70 -4.78
C HIS A 75 -5.06 -12.85 -5.95
N VAL A 76 -3.87 -12.24 -5.81
CA VAL A 76 -3.28 -11.38 -6.84
C VAL A 76 -1.93 -11.95 -7.28
N SER A 77 -1.85 -12.33 -8.56
CA SER A 77 -0.60 -12.74 -9.18
C SER A 77 0.32 -11.54 -9.44
N ARG A 78 1.63 -11.78 -9.35
CA ARG A 78 2.67 -10.78 -9.69
C ARG A 78 2.72 -10.43 -11.18
N GLY A 79 2.02 -11.20 -12.01
CA GLY A 79 2.21 -11.23 -13.46
C GLY A 79 3.30 -12.22 -13.86
N PRO A 80 3.54 -12.39 -15.17
CA PRO A 80 4.56 -13.30 -15.71
C PRO A 80 5.96 -13.06 -15.13
N ASP A 81 6.69 -14.15 -14.84
CA ASP A 81 8.02 -14.10 -14.24
C ASP A 81 9.02 -13.28 -15.05
N TRP A 82 8.91 -13.26 -16.38
CA TRP A 82 9.80 -12.46 -17.23
C TRP A 82 9.61 -10.96 -16.99
N LEU A 83 8.38 -10.47 -16.77
CA LEU A 83 8.14 -9.06 -16.44
C LEU A 83 8.73 -8.70 -15.07
N VAL A 84 8.60 -9.60 -14.10
CA VAL A 84 9.18 -9.45 -12.75
C VAL A 84 10.70 -9.36 -12.83
N ARG A 85 11.34 -10.29 -13.55
CA ARG A 85 12.80 -10.35 -13.72
C ARG A 85 13.35 -9.08 -14.37
N TRP A 86 12.60 -8.49 -15.30
CA TRP A 86 12.99 -7.26 -15.99
C TRP A 86 12.60 -5.99 -15.23
N ARG A 87 11.99 -6.12 -14.03
CA ARG A 87 11.44 -5.01 -13.24
C ARG A 87 10.38 -4.20 -14.02
N LEU A 88 9.70 -4.84 -14.95
CA LEU A 88 8.66 -4.29 -15.83
C LEU A 88 7.24 -4.68 -15.40
N GLU A 89 7.04 -5.12 -14.15
CA GLU A 89 5.70 -5.43 -13.60
C GLU A 89 4.70 -4.28 -13.84
N TRP A 90 5.19 -3.03 -13.80
CA TRP A 90 4.39 -1.83 -14.06
C TRP A 90 3.84 -1.77 -15.50
N VAL A 91 4.58 -2.28 -16.50
CA VAL A 91 4.12 -2.36 -17.90
C VAL A 91 2.96 -3.33 -18.01
N GLY A 92 3.08 -4.50 -17.37
CA GLY A 92 1.99 -5.46 -17.30
C GLY A 92 0.72 -4.87 -16.71
N ARG A 93 0.85 -4.05 -15.66
CA ARG A 93 -0.29 -3.32 -15.05
C ARG A 93 -0.88 -2.24 -15.95
N ILE A 94 -0.05 -1.52 -16.72
CA ILE A 94 -0.54 -0.56 -17.72
C ILE A 94 -1.34 -1.27 -18.81
N VAL A 95 -0.87 -2.42 -19.30
CA VAL A 95 -1.58 -3.18 -20.33
C VAL A 95 -2.90 -3.74 -19.81
N GLN A 96 -2.94 -4.22 -18.56
CA GLN A 96 -4.15 -4.76 -17.95
C GLN A 96 -5.20 -3.68 -17.60
N GLU A 97 -4.77 -2.53 -17.08
CA GLU A 97 -5.66 -1.44 -16.65
C GLU A 97 -5.23 -0.07 -17.23
N PRO A 98 -5.24 0.11 -18.57
CA PRO A 98 -4.62 1.27 -19.21
C PRO A 98 -5.26 2.58 -18.79
N ARG A 99 -6.60 2.64 -18.71
CA ARG A 99 -7.32 3.87 -18.31
C ARG A 99 -6.97 4.30 -16.88
N ARG A 100 -6.91 3.35 -15.94
CA ARG A 100 -6.62 3.63 -14.53
C ARG A 100 -5.15 4.03 -14.34
N MET A 101 -4.23 3.32 -15.00
CA MET A 101 -2.80 3.57 -14.86
C MET A 101 -2.36 4.84 -15.60
N ILE A 102 -2.88 5.13 -16.80
CA ILE A 102 -2.59 6.39 -17.52
C ILE A 102 -3.08 7.59 -16.70
N ARG A 103 -4.25 7.51 -16.06
CA ARG A 103 -4.71 8.57 -15.16
C ARG A 103 -3.76 8.77 -13.97
N ARG A 104 -3.21 7.68 -13.44
CA ARG A 104 -2.29 7.70 -12.29
C ARG A 104 -0.88 8.21 -12.65
N TYR A 105 -0.35 7.83 -13.81
CA TYR A 105 1.05 8.09 -14.20
C TYR A 105 1.21 9.19 -15.25
N GLY A 106 0.17 9.50 -16.02
CA GLY A 106 0.26 10.43 -17.15
C GLY A 106 0.58 11.85 -16.70
N GLY A 107 -0.33 12.50 -15.95
CA GLY A 107 -0.16 13.91 -15.57
C GLY A 107 1.08 14.16 -14.72
N GLY A 108 1.21 13.44 -13.60
CA GLY A 108 2.35 13.59 -12.70
C GLY A 108 3.68 13.15 -13.33
N GLY A 109 3.68 12.08 -14.14
CA GLY A 109 4.89 11.59 -14.80
C GLY A 109 5.46 12.56 -15.83
N ILE A 110 4.59 13.21 -16.62
CA ILE A 110 5.02 14.22 -17.60
C ILE A 110 5.60 15.45 -16.88
N ILE A 111 4.93 15.94 -15.84
CA ILE A 111 5.41 17.09 -15.04
C ILE A 111 6.76 16.77 -14.39
N PHE A 112 6.89 15.58 -13.80
CA PHE A 112 8.12 15.12 -13.18
C PHE A 112 9.27 15.02 -14.20
N LEU A 113 9.02 14.41 -15.36
CA LEU A 113 10.02 14.28 -16.42
C LEU A 113 10.45 15.66 -16.95
N GLY A 114 9.50 16.57 -17.18
CA GLY A 114 9.81 17.94 -17.58
C GLY A 114 10.63 18.70 -16.53
N THR A 115 10.33 18.49 -15.24
CA THR A 115 11.09 19.07 -14.13
C THR A 115 12.51 18.51 -14.07
N LEU A 116 12.69 17.20 -14.20
CA LEU A 116 14.01 16.57 -14.26
C LEU A 116 14.83 17.06 -15.44
N LEU A 117 14.21 17.19 -16.62
CA LEU A 117 14.90 17.69 -17.81
C LEU A 117 15.33 19.15 -17.63
N ARG A 118 14.46 20.01 -17.07
CA ARG A 118 14.83 21.40 -16.72
C ARG A 118 15.98 21.44 -15.72
N GLN A 119 15.94 20.63 -14.65
CA GLN A 119 17.00 20.59 -13.65
C GLN A 119 18.34 20.17 -14.27
N LYS A 120 18.34 19.10 -15.08
CA LYS A 120 19.54 18.62 -15.79
C LYS A 120 20.10 19.66 -16.76
N LEU A 121 19.23 20.41 -17.45
CA LEU A 121 19.64 21.48 -18.37
C LEU A 121 20.09 22.77 -17.65
N SER A 122 19.58 23.04 -16.44
CA SER A 122 19.96 24.19 -15.62
C SER A 122 21.29 24.03 -14.87
N GLY A 123 21.95 22.88 -14.99
CA GLY A 123 23.24 22.62 -14.34
C GLY A 123 23.17 22.47 -12.81
N TYR A 124 21.98 22.25 -12.24
CA TYR A 124 21.80 22.03 -10.81
C TYR A 124 22.53 20.75 -10.38
N ARG A 125 23.65 20.91 -9.66
CA ARG A 125 24.37 19.82 -9.01
C ARG A 125 23.71 19.56 -7.66
N ILE A 126 23.27 18.32 -7.44
CA ILE A 126 22.94 17.78 -6.11
C ILE A 126 24.25 17.58 -5.34
#